data_AF-A0A956H189-F1
#
_entry.id   AF-A0A956H189-F1
#
_cell.length_a   1.000
_cell.length_b   1.000
_cell.length_c   1.000
_cell.angle_alpha   90.00
_cell.angle_beta   90.00
_cell.angle_gamma   90.00
#
_symmetry.space_group_name_H-M   'P 1'
#
loop_
_entity.id
_entity.type
_entity.pdbx_description
1 polymer ?
#
loop_
_entity_poly.entity_id
_entity_poly.type
_entity_poly.pdbx_seq_one_letter_code
_entity_poly.pdbx_strand_id
1 'polypeptide(L)'
;GTVPTAAPEAPAAVEPAATKPAEPAKPAPVTIADYAGSYRYVGGDSQRKGLEQAIEDAILQLNPAIRGIGRKRLTKTNPIDDGLEIKLTGDKIQTIFTTGFDAEVTLDGGAVSWTSKKSGDKYKVRVVQKGNKLVQVIAGEDGVKTTVFVLSADKKKLTVNHKITSDRLQIPMTYKLTYSRK
;
A
#
# COMPACT_ATOMS: atom_id res chain seq x y z
N GLY A 1 -70.84 35.44 -33.32
CA GLY A 1 -70.40 35.83 -31.97
C GLY A 1 -69.25 34.94 -31.56
N THR A 2 -68.13 35.56 -31.16
CA THR A 2 -67.16 35.18 -30.10
C THR A 2 -66.84 33.70 -29.79
N VAL A 3 -65.53 33.39 -29.88
CA VAL A 3 -64.73 32.27 -29.30
C VAL A 3 -64.56 32.41 -27.75
N PRO A 4 -63.79 31.58 -26.96
CA PRO A 4 -62.90 30.41 -27.23
C PRO A 4 -62.89 29.27 -26.13
N THR A 5 -61.83 28.41 -26.16
CA THR A 5 -61.23 27.55 -25.07
C THR A 5 -61.50 26.04 -25.20
N ALA A 6 -60.54 25.11 -25.19
CA ALA A 6 -59.07 25.12 -25.16
C ALA A 6 -58.56 23.74 -25.67
N ALA A 7 -57.32 23.73 -26.20
CA ALA A 7 -56.62 22.56 -26.72
C ALA A 7 -56.01 21.69 -25.60
N PRO A 8 -55.89 20.36 -25.78
CA PRO A 8 -54.92 19.57 -25.06
C PRO A 8 -53.59 19.51 -25.83
N GLU A 9 -52.58 20.12 -25.21
CA GLU A 9 -51.20 19.65 -25.00
C GLU A 9 -50.50 18.86 -26.12
N ALA A 10 -49.52 19.54 -26.72
CA ALA A 10 -48.50 18.96 -27.59
C ALA A 10 -47.62 17.94 -26.86
N PRO A 11 -47.12 16.90 -27.56
CA PRO A 11 -46.15 15.98 -26.99
C PRO A 11 -44.85 16.72 -26.66
N ALA A 12 -44.43 16.62 -25.40
CA ALA A 12 -43.17 17.13 -24.92
C ALA A 12 -42.02 16.64 -25.80
N ALA A 13 -41.21 17.58 -26.24
CA ALA A 13 -40.00 17.38 -27.00
C ALA A 13 -39.09 16.36 -26.31
N VAL A 14 -38.70 15.33 -27.06
CA VAL A 14 -37.50 14.54 -26.78
C VAL A 14 -36.30 15.47 -26.85
N GLU A 15 -35.81 15.92 -25.70
CA GLU A 15 -34.47 16.48 -25.59
C GLU A 15 -33.47 15.44 -26.12
N PRO A 16 -32.54 15.81 -27.02
CA PRO A 16 -31.47 14.91 -27.41
C PRO A 16 -30.63 14.61 -26.18
N ALA A 17 -30.76 13.38 -25.66
CA ALA A 17 -29.92 12.88 -24.60
C ALA A 17 -28.45 13.08 -25.01
N ALA A 18 -27.81 14.07 -24.40
CA ALA A 18 -26.39 14.29 -24.50
C ALA A 18 -25.70 12.94 -24.22
N THR A 19 -24.97 12.43 -25.20
CA THR A 19 -24.07 11.30 -25.03
C THR A 19 -23.15 11.61 -23.85
N LYS A 20 -23.41 10.98 -22.69
CA LYS A 20 -22.44 10.93 -21.60
C LYS A 20 -21.11 10.45 -22.20
N PRO A 21 -19.98 11.17 -22.00
CA PRO A 21 -18.68 10.64 -22.33
C PRO A 21 -18.58 9.24 -21.75
N ALA A 22 -18.27 8.25 -22.58
CA ALA A 22 -18.07 6.88 -22.14
C ALA A 22 -17.12 6.91 -20.94
N GLU A 23 -17.64 6.51 -19.76
CA GLU A 23 -16.83 6.28 -18.57
C GLU A 23 -15.68 5.39 -19.03
N PRO A 24 -14.40 5.84 -18.94
CA PRO A 24 -13.29 5.09 -19.50
C PRO A 24 -13.36 3.69 -18.90
N ALA A 25 -13.48 2.68 -19.78
CA ALA A 25 -13.72 1.29 -19.41
C ALA A 25 -12.88 0.96 -18.19
N LYS A 26 -13.54 0.67 -17.05
CA LYS A 26 -12.85 0.39 -15.78
C LYS A 26 -11.74 -0.62 -16.10
N PRO A 27 -10.46 -0.25 -15.93
CA PRO A 27 -9.36 -1.13 -16.26
C PRO A 27 -9.56 -2.45 -15.50
N ALA A 28 -9.27 -3.56 -16.18
CA ALA A 28 -9.47 -4.90 -15.62
C ALA A 28 -8.95 -4.97 -14.17
N PRO A 29 -9.67 -5.63 -13.26
CA PRO A 29 -9.26 -5.71 -11.87
C PRO A 29 -7.85 -6.28 -11.81
N VAL A 30 -6.96 -5.58 -11.13
CA VAL A 30 -5.60 -6.06 -10.91
C VAL A 30 -5.70 -7.38 -10.14
N THR A 31 -4.97 -8.37 -10.63
CA THR A 31 -4.87 -9.71 -10.03
C THR A 31 -3.57 -9.83 -9.25
N ILE A 32 -3.44 -10.87 -8.44
CA ILE A 32 -2.20 -11.09 -7.69
C ILE A 32 -0.99 -11.29 -8.61
N ALA A 33 -1.19 -11.94 -9.76
CA ALA A 33 -0.14 -12.15 -10.76
C ALA A 33 0.42 -10.83 -11.31
N ASP A 34 -0.37 -9.76 -11.34
CA ASP A 34 0.07 -8.44 -11.80
C ASP A 34 1.07 -7.77 -10.85
N TYR A 35 1.13 -8.22 -9.60
CA TYR A 35 2.13 -7.77 -8.62
C TYR A 35 3.51 -8.40 -8.87
N ALA A 36 3.62 -9.45 -9.70
CA ALA A 36 4.91 -10.04 -10.02
C ALA A 36 5.76 -9.09 -10.87
N GLY A 37 6.99 -8.80 -10.43
CA GLY A 37 7.93 -8.00 -11.19
C GLY A 37 8.91 -7.22 -10.32
N SER A 38 9.77 -6.46 -10.99
CA SER A 38 10.73 -5.58 -10.35
C SER A 38 10.19 -4.15 -10.34
N TYR A 39 10.38 -3.47 -9.22
CA TYR A 39 9.89 -2.14 -8.93
C TYR A 39 11.05 -1.26 -8.45
N ARG A 40 11.04 0.01 -8.85
CA ARG A 40 12.01 1.03 -8.43
C ARG A 40 11.32 2.14 -7.67
N TYR A 41 11.89 2.55 -6.55
CA TYR A 41 11.39 3.69 -5.80
C TYR A 41 11.42 4.96 -6.65
N VAL A 42 10.29 5.67 -6.72
CA VAL A 42 10.13 6.95 -7.44
C VAL A 42 9.51 8.04 -6.56
N GLY A 43 9.38 7.78 -5.25
CA GLY A 43 8.79 8.71 -4.29
C GLY A 43 9.59 9.99 -4.04
N GLY A 44 10.87 10.00 -4.38
CA GLY A 44 11.77 11.14 -4.20
C GLY A 44 11.93 11.57 -2.74
N ASP A 45 12.45 12.78 -2.53
CA ASP A 45 12.72 13.33 -1.20
C ASP A 45 11.47 13.62 -0.38
N SER A 46 10.33 13.95 -1.02
CA SER A 46 9.09 14.23 -0.31
C SER A 46 8.62 13.06 0.55
N GLN A 47 8.71 11.83 0.02
CA GLN A 47 8.35 10.63 0.79
C GLN A 47 9.43 10.21 1.79
N ARG A 48 10.71 10.54 1.53
CA ARG A 48 11.78 10.35 2.54
C ARG A 48 11.55 11.25 3.75
N LYS A 49 11.32 12.55 3.51
CA LYS A 49 10.97 13.52 4.56
C LYS A 49 9.68 13.13 5.27
N GLY A 50 8.68 12.64 4.55
CA GLY A 50 7.45 12.13 5.14
C GLY A 50 7.67 10.96 6.10
N LEU A 51 8.58 10.04 5.79
CA LEU A 51 8.99 8.97 6.72
C LEU A 51 9.72 9.56 7.94
N GLU A 52 10.66 10.48 7.73
CA GLU A 52 11.39 11.13 8.83
C GLU A 52 10.43 11.84 9.78
N GLN A 53 9.46 12.59 9.24
CA GLN A 53 8.41 13.23 10.03
C GLN A 53 7.54 12.21 10.76
N ALA A 54 7.13 11.13 10.10
CA ALA A 54 6.35 10.07 10.75
C ALA A 54 7.12 9.40 11.90
N ILE A 55 8.45 9.27 11.78
CA ILE A 55 9.31 8.78 12.86
C ILE A 55 9.35 9.80 14.00
N GLU A 56 9.55 11.10 13.71
CA GLU A 56 9.59 12.15 14.72
C GLU A 56 8.27 12.24 15.49
N ASP A 57 7.12 12.21 14.81
CA ASP A 57 5.80 12.16 15.44
C ASP A 57 5.64 10.91 16.31
N ALA A 58 6.05 9.75 15.80
CA ALA A 58 5.96 8.49 16.55
C ALA A 58 6.81 8.50 17.83
N ILE A 59 8.02 9.08 17.80
CA ILE A 59 8.87 9.16 18.99
C ILE A 59 8.42 10.23 19.98
N LEU A 60 7.71 11.28 19.55
CA LEU A 60 7.15 12.26 20.48
C LEU A 60 6.10 11.63 21.41
N GLN A 61 5.42 10.59 20.93
CA GLN A 61 4.50 9.77 21.73
C GLN A 61 5.21 8.76 22.64
N LEU A 62 6.52 8.53 22.46
CA LEU A 62 7.30 7.70 23.37
C LEU A 62 7.64 8.49 24.64
N ASN A 63 7.84 7.77 25.74
CA ASN A 63 8.39 8.33 26.97
C ASN A 63 9.72 9.06 26.68
N PRO A 64 9.91 10.32 27.10
CA PRO A 64 11.14 11.11 26.92
C PRO A 64 12.45 10.34 27.11
N ALA A 65 12.51 9.45 28.10
CA ALA A 65 13.70 8.66 28.43
C ALA A 65 14.11 7.65 27.32
N ILE A 66 13.17 7.19 26.50
CA ILE A 66 13.42 6.18 25.44
C ILE A 66 13.29 6.74 24.03
N ARG A 67 12.97 8.04 23.86
CA ARG A 67 12.76 8.66 22.53
C ARG A 67 13.97 8.51 21.61
N GLY A 68 15.17 8.74 22.13
CA GLY A 68 16.41 8.62 21.34
C GLY A 68 16.67 7.18 20.85
N ILE A 69 16.35 6.19 21.69
CA ILE A 69 16.46 4.76 21.34
C ILE A 69 15.40 4.40 20.30
N GLY A 70 14.15 4.84 20.51
CA GLY A 70 13.03 4.66 19.60
C GLY A 70 13.32 5.24 18.21
N ARG A 71 13.86 6.47 18.14
CA ARG A 71 14.28 7.10 16.88
C ARG A 71 15.29 6.24 16.14
N LYS A 72 16.39 5.89 16.82
CA LYS A 72 17.48 5.11 16.23
C LYS A 72 16.98 3.74 15.75
N ARG A 73 16.08 3.09 16.48
CA ARG A 73 15.50 1.79 16.09
C ARG A 73 14.53 1.94 14.92
N LEU A 74 13.60 2.90 14.94
CA LEU A 74 12.64 3.15 13.87
C LEU A 74 13.34 3.51 12.55
N THR A 75 14.32 4.39 12.59
CA THR A 75 15.13 4.74 11.41
C THR A 75 15.93 3.54 10.89
N LYS A 76 16.52 2.73 11.78
CA LYS A 76 17.32 1.55 11.38
C LYS A 76 16.46 0.42 10.78
N THR A 77 15.25 0.22 11.28
CA THR A 77 14.35 -0.89 10.88
C THR A 77 13.47 -0.54 9.67
N ASN A 78 13.38 0.75 9.31
CA ASN A 78 12.59 1.22 8.17
C ASN A 78 13.44 1.98 7.16
N PRO A 79 14.50 1.36 6.58
CA PRO A 79 15.17 1.96 5.43
C PRO A 79 14.18 2.06 4.25
N ILE A 80 14.30 3.11 3.45
CA ILE A 80 13.58 3.21 2.18
C ILE A 80 14.35 2.41 1.15
N ASP A 81 13.73 1.34 0.68
CA ASP A 81 14.28 0.47 -0.35
C ASP A 81 14.16 1.10 -1.73
N ASP A 82 15.30 1.20 -2.42
CA ASP A 82 15.39 1.74 -3.77
C ASP A 82 14.88 0.75 -4.83
N GLY A 83 14.86 -0.55 -4.50
CA GLY A 83 14.33 -1.62 -5.33
C GLY A 83 13.52 -2.64 -4.54
N LEU A 84 12.43 -3.10 -5.15
CA LEU A 84 11.54 -4.14 -4.65
C LEU A 84 11.27 -5.11 -5.79
N GLU A 85 11.49 -6.40 -5.56
CA GLU A 85 11.14 -7.46 -6.49
C GLU A 85 10.14 -8.40 -5.82
N ILE A 86 9.05 -8.66 -6.52
CA ILE A 86 8.00 -9.57 -6.07
C ILE A 86 7.96 -10.72 -7.07
N LYS A 87 8.20 -11.93 -6.60
CA LYS A 87 8.07 -13.15 -7.40
C LYS A 87 6.84 -13.91 -6.95
N LEU A 88 6.07 -14.39 -7.92
CA LEU A 88 4.96 -15.30 -7.69
C LEU A 88 5.29 -16.65 -8.34
N THR A 89 5.10 -17.74 -7.59
CA THR A 89 5.32 -19.12 -8.07
C THR A 89 4.19 -19.98 -7.53
N GLY A 90 3.16 -20.20 -8.36
CA GLY A 90 1.88 -20.74 -7.88
C GLY A 90 1.30 -19.81 -6.80
N ASP A 91 0.98 -20.36 -5.64
CA ASP A 91 0.48 -19.62 -4.47
C ASP A 91 1.59 -19.03 -3.60
N LYS A 92 2.86 -19.19 -3.96
CA LYS A 92 3.98 -18.64 -3.19
C LYS A 92 4.32 -17.24 -3.67
N ILE A 93 4.49 -16.32 -2.73
CA ILE A 93 4.93 -14.95 -2.95
C ILE A 93 6.28 -14.78 -2.25
N GLN A 94 7.31 -14.49 -3.04
CA GLN A 94 8.61 -14.09 -2.53
C GLN A 94 8.79 -12.60 -2.70
N THR A 95 9.02 -11.90 -1.59
CA THR A 95 9.26 -10.45 -1.59
C THR A 95 10.72 -10.20 -1.29
N ILE A 96 11.39 -9.53 -2.22
CA ILE A 96 12.83 -9.27 -2.19
C ILE A 96 13.04 -7.76 -2.21
N PHE A 97 13.57 -7.21 -1.13
CA PHE A 97 13.96 -5.82 -1.02
C PHE A 97 15.49 -5.69 -1.12
N THR A 98 15.96 -4.65 -1.81
CA THR A 98 17.39 -4.38 -2.00
C THR A 98 18.20 -4.26 -0.70
N THR A 99 17.55 -3.86 0.40
CA THR A 99 18.19 -3.72 1.71
C THR A 99 18.51 -5.04 2.40
N GLY A 100 18.00 -6.17 1.88
CA GLY A 100 18.32 -7.53 2.32
C GLY A 100 17.16 -8.35 2.88
N PHE A 101 15.90 -7.92 2.68
CA PHE A 101 14.72 -8.74 3.00
C PHE A 101 14.38 -9.66 1.83
N ASP A 102 14.19 -10.96 2.08
CA ASP A 102 13.97 -11.98 1.05
C ASP A 102 12.99 -13.09 1.51
N ALA A 103 11.88 -12.72 2.14
CA ALA A 103 10.93 -13.71 2.65
C ALA A 103 10.06 -14.30 1.52
N GLU A 104 10.00 -15.64 1.47
CA GLU A 104 9.00 -16.40 0.72
C GLU A 104 7.87 -16.84 1.65
N VAL A 105 6.63 -16.54 1.28
CA VAL A 105 5.44 -16.94 2.03
C VAL A 105 4.38 -17.50 1.09
N THR A 106 3.44 -18.27 1.64
CA THR A 106 2.25 -18.70 0.89
C THR A 106 1.17 -17.62 0.99
N LEU A 107 0.60 -17.23 -0.15
CA LEU A 107 -0.50 -16.29 -0.24
C LEU A 107 -1.72 -16.85 0.49
N ASP A 108 -2.31 -16.03 1.37
CA ASP A 108 -3.44 -16.42 2.24
C ASP A 108 -3.16 -17.65 3.11
N GLY A 109 -1.87 -17.97 3.29
CA GLY A 109 -1.39 -19.05 4.15
C GLY A 109 -1.03 -18.60 5.57
N GLY A 110 -0.38 -19.51 6.29
CA GLY A 110 0.13 -19.25 7.63
C GLY A 110 1.30 -18.27 7.66
N ALA A 111 1.61 -17.76 8.85
CA ALA A 111 2.82 -16.96 9.05
C ALA A 111 4.06 -17.87 9.02
N VAL A 112 5.07 -17.48 8.26
CA VAL A 112 6.38 -18.15 8.19
C VAL A 112 7.39 -17.38 9.03
N SER A 113 8.37 -18.09 9.60
CA SER A 113 9.48 -17.47 10.30
C SER A 113 10.57 -17.04 9.30
N TRP A 114 10.92 -15.76 9.29
CA TRP A 114 12.02 -15.19 8.52
C TRP A 114 13.05 -14.57 9.48
N THR A 115 14.33 -14.86 9.26
CA THR A 115 15.42 -14.31 10.07
C THR A 115 16.18 -13.27 9.26
N SER A 116 16.30 -12.06 9.78
CA SER A 116 17.06 -10.99 9.13
C SER A 116 18.54 -11.35 9.10
N LYS A 117 19.09 -11.58 7.91
CA LYS A 117 20.53 -11.83 7.71
C LYS A 117 21.40 -10.68 8.23
N LYS A 118 20.86 -9.46 8.29
CA LYS A 118 21.57 -8.23 8.67
C LYS A 118 21.57 -7.98 10.18
N SER A 119 20.54 -8.42 10.88
CA SER A 119 20.34 -8.10 12.32
C SER A 119 20.25 -9.34 13.20
N GLY A 120 20.05 -10.53 12.64
CA GLY A 120 19.82 -11.78 13.38
C GLY A 120 18.41 -11.89 13.97
N ASP A 121 17.62 -10.81 13.94
CA ASP A 121 16.26 -10.75 14.46
C ASP A 121 15.33 -11.71 13.69
N LYS A 122 14.47 -12.41 14.43
CA LYS A 122 13.43 -13.29 13.87
C LYS A 122 12.11 -12.53 13.75
N TYR A 123 11.46 -12.71 12.61
CA TYR A 123 10.16 -12.13 12.30
C TYR A 123 9.22 -13.21 11.82
N LYS A 124 7.93 -13.05 12.08
CA LYS A 124 6.85 -13.84 11.47
C LYS A 124 6.26 -13.04 10.32
N VAL A 125 6.39 -13.55 9.10
CA VAL A 125 5.89 -12.91 7.88
C VAL A 125 4.67 -13.67 7.39
N ARG A 126 3.58 -12.98 7.12
CA ARG A 126 2.39 -13.51 6.44
C ARG A 126 1.97 -12.56 5.34
N VAL A 127 1.38 -13.09 4.28
CA VAL A 127 0.81 -12.27 3.22
C VAL A 127 -0.60 -12.78 2.94
N VAL A 128 -1.56 -11.85 2.90
CA VAL A 128 -2.97 -12.14 2.62
C VAL A 128 -3.45 -11.23 1.51
N GLN A 129 -4.24 -11.76 0.58
CA GLN A 129 -4.88 -10.96 -0.45
C GLN A 129 -6.23 -10.47 0.08
N LYS A 130 -6.46 -9.16 -0.01
CA LYS A 130 -7.76 -8.55 0.30
C LYS A 130 -8.29 -7.82 -0.92
N GLY A 131 -9.07 -8.52 -1.73
CA GLY A 131 -9.56 -8.02 -3.01
C GLY A 131 -8.40 -7.69 -3.94
N ASN A 132 -8.26 -6.41 -4.27
CA ASN A 132 -7.18 -5.90 -5.12
C ASN A 132 -5.99 -5.30 -4.33
N LYS A 133 -5.76 -5.77 -3.10
CA LYS A 133 -4.64 -5.31 -2.27
C LYS A 133 -3.90 -6.51 -1.71
N LEU A 134 -2.58 -6.42 -1.70
CA LEU A 134 -1.75 -7.40 -1.03
C LEU A 134 -1.37 -6.86 0.34
N VAL A 135 -1.67 -7.61 1.40
CA VAL A 135 -1.38 -7.19 2.77
C VAL A 135 -0.34 -8.13 3.37
N GLN A 136 0.87 -7.62 3.51
CA GLN A 136 1.96 -8.30 4.20
C GLN A 136 2.04 -7.86 5.64
N VAL A 137 2.07 -8.79 6.58
CA VAL A 137 2.25 -8.50 8.02
C VAL A 137 3.56 -9.14 8.45
N ILE A 138 4.46 -8.33 8.99
CA ILE A 138 5.74 -8.74 9.55
C ILE A 138 5.66 -8.45 11.06
N ALA A 139 5.56 -9.49 11.88
CA ALA A 139 5.56 -9.37 13.34
C ALA A 139 6.94 -9.73 13.89
N GLY A 140 7.54 -8.84 14.67
CA GLY A 140 8.78 -9.07 15.42
C GLY A 140 8.60 -8.76 16.90
N GLU A 141 9.69 -8.85 17.66
CA GLU A 141 9.68 -8.59 19.10
C GLU A 141 9.41 -7.11 19.42
N ASP A 142 9.94 -6.18 18.61
CA ASP A 142 9.75 -4.74 18.80
C ASP A 142 8.38 -4.22 18.31
N GLY A 143 7.59 -5.04 17.61
CA GLY A 143 6.28 -4.66 17.08
C GLY A 143 5.92 -5.33 15.76
N VAL A 144 4.82 -4.85 15.17
CA VAL A 144 4.21 -5.40 13.95
C VAL A 144 4.21 -4.35 12.85
N LYS A 145 4.82 -4.68 11.71
CA LYS A 145 4.80 -3.90 10.49
C LYS A 145 3.82 -4.51 9.49
N THR A 146 2.71 -3.82 9.28
CA THR A 146 1.76 -4.12 8.21
C THR A 146 2.08 -3.31 6.98
N THR A 147 2.25 -3.96 5.84
CA THR A 147 2.55 -3.36 4.55
C THR A 147 1.42 -3.70 3.59
N VAL A 148 0.76 -2.69 3.06
CA VAL A 148 -0.32 -2.83 2.09
C VAL A 148 0.19 -2.37 0.73
N PHE A 149 0.30 -3.30 -0.20
CA PHE A 149 0.64 -3.03 -1.58
C PHE A 149 -0.64 -2.79 -2.38
N VAL A 150 -0.65 -1.70 -3.13
CA VAL A 150 -1.74 -1.29 -4.00
C VAL A 150 -1.15 -0.96 -5.36
N LEU A 151 -1.36 -1.85 -6.33
CA LEU A 151 -0.95 -1.58 -7.71
C LEU A 151 -1.97 -0.64 -8.38
N SER A 152 -1.49 0.33 -9.14
CA SER A 152 -2.32 1.17 -9.98
C SER A 152 -3.04 0.32 -11.03
N ALA A 153 -4.21 0.80 -11.47
CA ALA A 153 -4.98 0.19 -12.53
C ALA A 153 -4.18 0.00 -13.84
N ASP A 154 -3.31 0.95 -14.13
CA ASP A 154 -2.36 0.94 -15.25
C ASP A 154 -1.17 -0.02 -15.04
N LYS A 155 -1.07 -0.70 -13.89
CA LYS A 155 -0.03 -1.70 -13.54
C LYS A 155 1.41 -1.18 -13.60
N LYS A 156 1.58 0.14 -13.68
CA LYS A 156 2.87 0.83 -13.78
C LYS A 156 3.37 1.38 -12.46
N LYS A 157 2.48 1.64 -11.49
CA LYS A 157 2.83 2.23 -10.20
C LYS A 157 2.38 1.33 -9.07
N LEU A 158 3.27 1.05 -8.13
CA LEU A 158 2.98 0.31 -6.91
C LEU A 158 3.05 1.26 -5.72
N THR A 159 1.93 1.46 -5.05
CA THR A 159 1.88 2.22 -3.80
C THR A 159 2.00 1.25 -2.64
N VAL A 160 2.94 1.53 -1.74
CA VAL A 160 3.24 0.69 -0.59
C VAL A 160 2.97 1.49 0.67
N ASN A 161 1.90 1.15 1.37
CA ASN A 161 1.52 1.78 2.63
C ASN A 161 2.03 0.94 3.80
N HIS A 162 2.95 1.50 4.58
CA HIS A 162 3.44 0.86 5.78
C HIS A 162 2.72 1.42 7.00
N LYS A 163 2.33 0.52 7.91
CA LYS A 163 1.76 0.80 9.22
C LYS A 163 2.54 0.00 10.26
N ILE A 164 3.15 0.68 11.21
CA ILE A 164 3.95 0.09 12.27
C ILE A 164 3.20 0.30 13.58
N THR A 165 2.94 -0.79 14.28
CA THR A 165 2.32 -0.83 15.61
C THR A 165 3.28 -1.49 16.59
N SER A 166 3.40 -0.98 17.80
CA SER A 166 4.24 -1.55 18.86
C SER A 166 3.61 -1.21 20.21
N ASP A 167 3.75 -2.06 21.22
CA ASP A 167 3.30 -1.75 22.59
C ASP A 167 3.98 -0.51 23.16
N ARG A 168 5.16 -0.16 22.63
CA ARG A 168 5.88 1.07 23.01
C ARG A 168 5.27 2.31 22.36
N LEU A 169 4.61 2.17 21.20
CA LEU A 169 4.02 3.28 20.45
C LEU A 169 2.55 3.45 20.84
N GLN A 170 2.20 4.60 21.42
CA GLN A 170 0.79 4.91 21.73
C GLN A 170 -0.08 4.99 20.47
N ILE A 171 0.50 5.43 19.35
CA ILE A 171 -0.19 5.61 18.06
C ILE A 171 0.60 4.87 16.97
N PRO A 172 -0.08 4.15 16.05
CA PRO A 172 0.59 3.52 14.93
C PRO A 172 1.27 4.55 14.01
N MET A 173 2.54 4.32 13.70
CA MET A 173 3.26 5.09 12.70
C MET A 173 2.84 4.63 11.30
N THR A 174 2.46 5.55 10.42
CA THR A 174 2.13 5.22 9.03
C THR A 174 2.91 6.08 8.06
N TYR A 175 3.41 5.46 6.98
CA TYR A 175 4.04 6.18 5.89
C TYR A 175 3.77 5.47 4.56
N LYS A 176 3.92 6.20 3.45
CA LYS A 176 3.63 5.70 2.11
C LYS A 176 4.85 5.87 1.22
N LEU A 177 5.15 4.80 0.48
CA LEU A 177 6.18 4.80 -0.55
C LEU A 177 5.53 4.54 -1.91
N THR A 178 6.05 5.20 -2.95
CA THR A 178 5.64 4.98 -4.34
C THR A 178 6.79 4.37 -5.12
N TYR A 179 6.49 3.28 -5.79
CA TYR A 179 7.37 2.60 -6.72
C TYR A 179 6.79 2.62 -8.12
N SER A 180 7.65 2.65 -9.13
CA SER A 180 7.32 2.40 -10.52
C SER A 180 7.78 1.01 -10.89
N ARG A 181 7.00 0.29 -11.69
CA ARG A 181 7.45 -0.95 -12.33
C ARG A 181 8.63 -0.63 -13.25
N LYS A 182 9.66 -1.47 -13.20
CA LYS A 182 10.79 -1.42 -14.15
C LYS A 182 10.39 -2.04 -15.48
#